data_AF-A0A261WLE7-F1
#
_entry.id   AF-A0A261WLE7-F1
#
_cell.length_a   1.000
_cell.length_b   1.000
_cell.length_c   1.000
_cell.angle_alpha   90.00
_cell.angle_beta   90.00
_cell.angle_gamma   90.00
#
_symmetry.space_group_name_H-M   'P 1'
#
loop_
_entity.id
_entity.type
_entity.pdbx_description
1 polymer ?
#
loop_
_entity_poly.entity_id
_entity_poly.type
_entity_poly.pdbx_seq_one_letter_code
_entity_poly.pdbx_strand_id
1 'polypeptide(L)' 'MTVKTPLLIDLADLAADLARIEQALERWKALDAKALKNGGLNAADEAERSSVSATYTLHGQLLLGAVCERVRQAR' A
#
# COMPACT_ATOMS: atom_id res chain seq x y z
N MET A 1 14.15 -14.87 31.28
CA MET A 1 14.48 -14.75 29.84
C MET A 1 13.19 -14.55 29.07
N THR A 2 12.83 -13.30 28.79
CA THR A 2 11.72 -12.98 27.90
C THR A 2 12.21 -13.24 26.49
N VAL A 3 11.90 -14.42 25.94
CA VAL A 3 12.05 -14.68 24.51
C VAL A 3 11.11 -13.69 23.82
N LYS A 4 11.65 -12.58 23.30
CA LYS A 4 10.94 -11.76 22.31
C LYS A 4 10.73 -12.70 21.14
N THR A 5 9.56 -13.34 21.05
CA THR A 5 9.15 -14.06 19.84
C THR A 5 9.34 -13.06 18.71
N PRO A 6 10.26 -13.30 17.77
CA PRO A 6 10.39 -12.40 16.64
C PRO A 6 9.03 -12.37 15.99
N LEU A 7 8.47 -11.19 15.75
CA LEU A 7 7.36 -11.08 14.81
C LEU A 7 7.91 -11.66 13.50
N LEU A 8 7.53 -12.90 13.22
CA LEU A 8 7.71 -13.59 11.96
C LEU A 8 6.76 -12.89 10.98
N ILE A 9 7.07 -11.63 10.68
CA ILE A 9 6.50 -10.98 9.51
C ILE A 9 7.12 -11.74 8.37
N ASP A 10 6.29 -12.55 7.71
CA ASP A 10 6.70 -13.31 6.55
C ASP A 10 7.17 -12.32 5.49
N LEU A 11 8.37 -12.56 4.96
CA LEU A 11 8.88 -11.76 3.86
C LEU A 11 7.95 -11.87 2.64
N ALA A 12 7.25 -12.99 2.49
CA ALA A 12 6.24 -13.20 1.46
C ALA A 12 5.03 -12.26 1.63
N ASP A 13 4.55 -12.06 2.86
CA ASP A 13 3.45 -11.14 3.14
C ASP A 13 3.84 -9.69 2.82
N LEU A 14 5.06 -9.29 3.18
CA LEU A 14 5.60 -7.97 2.86
C LEU A 14 5.75 -7.76 1.35
N ALA A 15 6.24 -8.77 0.63
CA ALA A 15 6.34 -8.73 -0.82
C ALA A 15 4.96 -8.61 -1.48
N ALA A 16 3.94 -9.30 -0.95
CA ALA A 16 2.57 -9.20 -1.42
C ALA A 16 1.97 -7.81 -1.15
N ASP A 17 2.19 -7.24 0.03
CA ASP A 17 1.76 -5.87 0.37
C ASP A 17 2.42 -4.84 -0.55
N LEU A 18 3.73 -4.98 -0.80
CA LEU A 18 4.45 -4.10 -1.72
C LEU A 18 3.91 -4.20 -3.15
N ALA A 19 3.69 -5.41 -3.66
CA ALA A 19 3.12 -5.61 -4.99
C ALA A 19 1.73 -4.96 -5.13
N ARG A 20 0.91 -5.01 -4.08
CA ARG A 20 -0.40 -4.33 -4.07
C ARG A 20 -0.27 -2.81 -4.08
N ILE A 21 0.71 -2.25 -3.36
CA ILE A 21 1.02 -0.82 -3.37
C ILE A 21 1.48 -0.39 -4.76
N GLU A 22 2.40 -1.12 -5.38
CA GLU A 22 2.91 -0.83 -6.73
C GLU A 22 1.78 -0.86 -7.77
N GLN A 23 0.92 -1.89 -7.72
CA GLN A 23 -0.25 -1.97 -8.58
C GLN A 23 -1.23 -0.81 -8.35
N ALA A 24 -1.48 -0.43 -7.10
CA ALA A 24 -2.33 0.70 -6.77
C ALA A 24 -1.74 2.01 -7.32
N LEU A 25 -0.43 2.21 -7.22
CA LEU A 25 0.26 3.38 -7.77
C LEU A 25 0.14 3.47 -9.30
N GLU A 26 0.34 2.36 -10.02
CA GLU A 26 0.19 2.35 -11.48
C GLU A 26 -1.25 2.66 -11.91
N ARG A 27 -2.24 2.12 -11.20
CA ARG A 27 -3.66 2.44 -11.46
C ARG A 27 -3.99 3.89 -11.15
N TRP A 28 -3.45 4.43 -10.05
CA TRP A 28 -3.61 5.84 -9.72
C TRP A 28 -3.04 6.72 -10.84
N LYS A 29 -1.82 6.47 -11.30
CA LYS A 29 -1.20 7.21 -12.42
C LYS A 29 -2.09 7.18 -13.67
N ALA A 30 -2.66 6.02 -14.00
CA ALA A 30 -3.58 5.89 -15.13
C ALA A 30 -4.85 6.74 -14.96
N LEU A 31 -5.43 6.77 -13.76
CA LEU A 31 -6.59 7.61 -13.45
C LEU A 31 -6.25 9.11 -13.51
N ASP A 32 -5.11 9.54 -12.96
CA ASP A 32 -4.69 10.94 -13.05
C ASP A 32 -4.42 11.35 -14.51
N ALA A 33 -3.79 10.48 -15.31
CA ALA A 33 -3.61 10.72 -16.74
C ALA A 33 -4.96 10.84 -17.48
N LYS A 34 -5.93 9.99 -17.12
CA LYS A 34 -7.29 10.05 -17.67
C LYS A 34 -8.01 11.34 -17.28
N ALA A 35 -7.88 11.78 -16.03
CA ALA A 35 -8.45 13.03 -15.53
C ALA A 35 -7.87 14.24 -16.29
N LEU A 36 -6.54 14.28 -16.45
CA LEU A 36 -5.85 15.31 -17.22
C LEU A 36 -6.32 15.36 -18.68
N LYS A 37 -6.46 14.19 -19.32
CA LYS A 37 -6.90 14.10 -20.72
C LYS A 37 -8.35 14.55 -20.91
N ASN A 38 -9.23 14.21 -19.97
CA ASN A 38 -10.67 14.40 -20.12
C ASN A 38 -11.20 15.65 -19.40
N GLY A 39 -10.35 16.39 -18.69
CA GLY A 39 -10.76 17.52 -17.84
C GLY A 39 -11.49 17.12 -16.56
N GLY A 40 -11.43 15.84 -16.18
CA GLY A 40 -12.11 15.27 -15.02
C GLY A 40 -12.29 13.77 -15.12
N LEU A 41 -12.68 13.15 -14.01
CA LEU A 41 -13.04 11.74 -13.94
C LEU A 41 -14.56 11.58 -13.97
N ASN A 42 -15.03 10.48 -14.53
CA ASN A 42 -16.44 10.11 -14.39
C ASN A 42 -16.67 9.44 -13.02
N ALA A 43 -17.93 9.19 -12.67
CA ALA A 43 -18.27 8.61 -11.37
C ALA A 43 -17.65 7.21 -11.12
N ALA A 44 -17.48 6.40 -12.17
CA ALA A 44 -16.85 5.09 -12.05
C ALA A 44 -15.34 5.21 -11.79
N ASP A 45 -14.67 6.13 -12.49
CA ASP A 45 -13.26 6.42 -12.30
C ASP A 45 -12.97 7.03 -10.92
N GLU A 46 -13.87 7.88 -10.40
CA GLU A 46 -13.76 8.40 -9.04
C GLU A 46 -13.96 7.31 -7.98
N ALA A 47 -14.91 6.40 -8.18
CA ALA A 47 -15.07 5.23 -7.31
C ALA A 47 -13.82 4.33 -7.34
N GLU A 48 -13.24 4.14 -8.52
CA GLU A 48 -11.97 3.42 -8.68
C GLU A 48 -10.83 4.14 -7.95
N ARG A 49 -10.72 5.47 -8.12
CA ARG A 49 -9.70 6.29 -7.45
C ARG A 49 -9.79 6.18 -5.94
N SER A 50 -11.00 6.21 -5.38
CA SER A 50 -11.26 6.01 -3.96
C SER A 50 -10.81 4.61 -3.50
N SER A 51 -11.14 3.57 -4.26
CA SER A 51 -10.72 2.19 -3.96
C SER A 51 -9.20 2.01 -4.03
N VAL A 52 -8.53 2.60 -5.02
CA VAL A 52 -7.07 2.61 -5.17
C VAL A 52 -6.41 3.33 -4.00
N SER A 53 -6.95 4.48 -3.59
CA SER A 53 -6.47 5.21 -2.42
C SER A 53 -6.60 4.38 -1.13
N ALA A 54 -7.74 3.73 -0.90
CA ALA A 54 -7.95 2.87 0.25
C ALA A 54 -6.95 1.69 0.29
N THR A 55 -6.73 1.05 -0.86
CA THR A 55 -5.74 -0.03 -1.02
C THR A 55 -4.34 0.45 -0.67
N TYR A 56 -3.93 1.59 -1.23
CA TYR A 56 -2.62 2.20 -0.97
C TYR A 56 -2.44 2.52 0.52
N THR A 57 -3.44 3.12 1.16
CA THR A 57 -3.39 3.46 2.59
C THR A 57 -3.26 2.22 3.47
N LEU A 58 -4.09 1.19 3.23
CA LEU A 58 -4.08 -0.03 4.03
C LEU A 58 -2.73 -0.74 3.97
N HIS A 59 -2.25 -1.05 2.76
CA HIS A 59 -1.00 -1.79 2.60
C HIS A 59 0.22 -0.93 2.97
N GLY A 60 0.16 0.39 2.77
CA GLY A 60 1.18 1.31 3.25
C GLY A 60 1.31 1.32 4.78
N GLN A 61 0.18 1.25 5.51
CA GLN A 61 0.19 1.13 6.97
C GLN A 61 0.77 -0.19 7.46
N LEU A 62 0.42 -1.31 6.80
CA LEU A 62 0.97 -2.63 7.10
C LEU A 62 2.50 -2.65 6.92
N LEU A 63 2.98 -2.14 5.78
CA LEU A 63 4.40 -2.06 5.49
C LEU A 63 5.14 -1.16 6.49
N LEU A 64 4.60 0.03 6.81
CA LEU A 64 5.18 0.93 7.79
C LEU A 64 5.25 0.28 9.18
N GLY A 65 4.17 -0.38 9.62
CA GLY A 65 4.13 -1.10 10.89
C GLY A 65 5.21 -2.18 10.97
N ALA A 66 5.39 -2.95 9.90
CA ALA A 66 6.43 -3.95 9.81
C ALA A 66 7.85 -3.37 9.89
N VAL A 67 8.12 -2.28 9.17
CA VAL A 67 9.42 -1.59 9.21
C VAL A 67 9.71 -1.04 10.61
N CYS A 68 8.75 -0.35 11.22
CA CYS A 68 8.88 0.18 12.58
C CYS A 68 9.21 -0.91 13.60
N GLU A 69 8.54 -2.06 13.49
CA GLU A 69 8.77 -3.20 14.37
C GLU A 69 10.16 -3.83 14.16
N ARG A 70 10.61 -3.98 12.92
CA ARG A 70 11.97 -4.46 12.62
C ARG A 70 13.04 -3.52 13.16
N VAL A 71 12.86 -2.21 13.00
CA VAL A 71 13.76 -1.20 13.58
C VAL A 71 13.80 -1.30 15.10
N ARG A 72 12.65 -1.50 15.75
CA ARG A 72 12.55 -1.69 17.21
C ARG A 72 13.25 -2.97 17.69
N GLN A 73 13.23 -4.04 16.91
CA GLN A 73 13.91 -5.31 17.24
C GLN A 73 15.43 -5.23 17.05
N ALA A 74 15.91 -4.41 16.11
CA ALA A 74 17.33 -4.20 15.85
C ALA A 74 18.02 -3.27 16.87
N ARG A 75 17.25 -2.60 17.73
CA ARG A 75 17.73 -1.80 18.88
C ARG A 75 17.67 -2.61 20.17
#